data_AF-A0A2A7WPL8-F1
#
_entry.id   AF-A0A2A7WPL8-F1
#
_cell.length_a   1.000
_cell.length_b   1.000
_cell.length_c   1.000
_cell.angle_alpha   90.00
_cell.angle_beta   90.00
_cell.angle_gamma   90.00
#
_symmetry.space_group_name_H-M   'P 1'
#
loop_
_entity.id
_entity.type
_entity.pdbx_description
1 polymer ?
#
loop_
_entity_poly.entity_id
_entity_poly.type
_entity_poly.pdbx_seq_one_letter_code
_entity_poly.pdbx_strand_id
1 'polypeptide(L)'
;TLSIVGALILGQAAVQAGFISNSMIIIVAVTAIASFAIPYYNMSIVARLFRYLILMAGAYIGLFGILIVSMIILFHLCSLRSFSEPYFAPFAPFRFKSQRDNILVLPPGGISNPVKEQSKGE
;
A
#
# COMPACT_ATOMS: atom_id res chain seq x y z
N THR A 1 17.80 26.98 -3.58
CA THR A 1 19.09 26.55 -2.98
C THR A 1 18.99 26.39 -1.48
N LEU A 2 18.46 27.38 -0.73
CA LEU A 2 18.20 27.27 0.71
C LEU A 2 17.37 26.04 1.13
N SER A 3 16.33 25.68 0.37
CA SER A 3 15.47 24.52 0.70
C SER A 3 16.20 23.17 0.67
N ILE A 4 17.16 22.99 -0.25
CA ILE A 4 17.92 21.74 -0.40
C ILE A 4 18.96 21.63 0.72
N VAL A 5 19.68 22.72 0.98
CA VAL A 5 20.70 22.77 2.05
C VAL A 5 20.05 22.60 3.43
N GLY A 6 18.86 23.19 3.65
CA GLY A 6 18.11 23.02 4.90
C GLY A 6 17.69 21.58 5.18
N ALA A 7 17.16 20.86 4.19
CA ALA A 7 16.76 19.46 4.34
C ALA A 7 17.95 18.53 4.64
N LEU A 8 19.10 18.76 3.99
CA LEU A 8 20.32 17.97 4.21
C LEU A 8 20.90 18.20 5.60
N ILE A 9 21.01 19.46 6.06
CA ILE A 9 21.53 19.79 7.38
C ILE A 9 20.65 19.18 8.49
N LEU A 10 19.32 19.27 8.37
CA LEU A 10 18.40 18.72 9.35
C LEU A 10 18.52 17.19 9.45
N GLY A 11 18.67 16.51 8.30
CA GLY A 11 18.88 15.06 8.24
C GLY A 11 20.21 14.64 8.87
N GLN A 12 21.30 15.37 8.59
CA GLN A 12 22.61 15.11 9.20
C GLN A 12 22.60 15.34 10.72
N ALA A 13 21.96 16.42 11.18
CA ALA A 13 21.81 16.72 12.61
C ALA A 13 21.01 15.63 13.34
N ALA A 14 19.95 15.09 12.72
CA ALA A 14 19.14 14.03 13.31
C ALA A 14 19.90 12.71 13.52
N VAL A 15 20.82 12.37 12.60
CA VAL A 15 21.72 11.22 12.75
C VAL A 15 22.75 11.46 13.84
N GLN A 16 23.42 12.62 13.81
CA GLN A 16 24.46 12.97 14.78
C GLN A 16 23.91 13.03 16.21
N ALA A 17 22.68 13.49 16.38
CA ALA A 17 21.98 13.52 17.66
C ALA A 17 21.50 12.14 18.14
N GLY A 18 21.64 11.09 17.32
CA GLY A 18 21.23 9.73 17.68
C GLY A 18 19.71 9.49 17.67
N PHE A 19 18.90 10.41 17.14
CA PHE A 19 17.45 10.21 17.00
C PHE A 19 17.12 9.15 15.95
N ILE A 20 18.00 8.97 14.95
CA ILE A 20 17.75 8.14 13.77
C ILE A 20 19.06 7.46 13.32
N SER A 21 19.00 6.18 12.92
CA SER A 21 20.15 5.47 12.33
C SER A 21 20.30 5.72 10.83
N ASN A 22 21.53 5.66 10.29
CA ASN A 22 21.82 5.79 8.85
C ASN A 22 20.96 4.87 7.98
N SER A 23 20.77 3.61 8.41
CA SER A 23 19.98 2.63 7.66
C SER A 23 18.50 3.03 7.60
N MET A 24 17.97 3.64 8.66
CA MET A 24 16.57 4.06 8.74
C MET A 24 16.26 5.21 7.78
N ILE A 25 17.17 6.17 7.59
CA ILE A 25 17.01 7.27 6.63
C ILE A 25 16.82 6.76 5.20
N ILE A 26 17.62 5.77 4.80
CA ILE A 26 17.53 5.18 3.45
C ILE A 26 16.15 4.55 3.25
N ILE A 27 15.68 3.77 4.22
CA ILE A 27 14.36 3.10 4.16
C ILE A 27 13.23 4.13 4.07
N VAL A 28 13.27 5.21 4.86
CA VAL A 28 12.26 6.26 4.85
C VAL A 28 12.27 7.02 3.51
N ALA A 29 13.43 7.34 2.95
CA ALA A 29 13.54 8.01 1.66
C ALA A 29 12.93 7.18 0.52
N VAL A 30 13.25 5.88 0.46
CA VAL A 30 12.67 4.96 -0.53
C VAL A 30 11.15 4.87 -0.36
N THR A 31 10.67 4.75 0.88
CA THR A 31 9.23 4.70 1.18
C THR A 31 8.51 5.99 0.77
N ALA A 32 9.14 7.16 1.00
CA ALA A 32 8.59 8.45 0.61
C ALA A 32 8.47 8.58 -0.92
N ILE A 33 9.51 8.16 -1.66
CA ILE A 33 9.49 8.14 -3.12
C ILE A 33 8.41 7.18 -3.64
N ALA A 34 8.33 5.97 -3.07
CA ALA A 34 7.30 4.99 -3.43
C ALA A 34 5.87 5.49 -3.19
N SER A 35 5.67 6.35 -2.18
CA SER A 35 4.37 6.95 -1.92
C SER A 35 3.86 7.87 -3.04
N PHE A 36 4.73 8.34 -3.94
CA PHE A 36 4.32 9.11 -5.13
C PHE A 36 3.77 8.23 -6.27
N ALA A 37 3.88 6.90 -6.16
CA ALA A 37 3.32 5.99 -7.16
C ALA A 37 1.78 5.87 -7.09
N ILE A 38 1.15 6.35 -6.01
CA ILE A 38 -0.31 6.30 -5.81
C ILE A 38 -0.92 7.59 -6.40
N PRO A 39 -1.60 7.55 -7.57
CA PRO A 39 -2.18 8.75 -8.19
C PRO A 39 -3.45 9.24 -7.47
N TYR A 40 -4.03 8.43 -6.59
CA TYR A 40 -5.28 8.74 -5.89
C TYR A 40 -5.01 9.40 -4.53
N TYR A 41 -5.34 10.68 -4.42
CA TYR A 41 -5.16 11.46 -3.19
C TYR A 41 -5.86 10.84 -1.96
N ASN A 42 -7.11 10.40 -2.13
CA ASN A 42 -7.90 9.76 -1.08
C ASN A 42 -7.29 8.44 -0.60
N MET A 43 -6.55 7.73 -1.45
CA MET A 43 -5.85 6.51 -1.05
C MET A 43 -4.59 6.82 -0.23
N SER A 44 -3.87 7.89 -0.60
CA SER A 44 -2.65 8.33 0.10
C SER A 44 -2.91 8.84 1.52
N ILE A 45 -4.06 9.48 1.77
CA ILE A 45 -4.42 9.99 3.09
C ILE A 45 -4.79 8.83 4.03
N VAL A 46 -5.50 7.82 3.50
CA VAL A 46 -5.86 6.60 4.23
C VAL A 46 -4.60 5.79 4.60
N ALA A 47 -3.66 5.62 3.65
CA ALA A 47 -2.40 4.93 3.92
C ALA A 47 -1.55 5.62 5.02
N ARG A 48 -1.54 6.96 5.04
CA ARG A 48 -0.90 7.74 6.13
C ARG A 48 -1.57 7.48 7.48
N LEU A 49 -2.90 7.46 7.52
CA LEU A 49 -3.65 7.20 8.76
C LEU A 49 -3.34 5.80 9.32
N PHE A 50 -3.32 4.77 8.47
CA PHE A 50 -2.93 3.41 8.89
C PHE A 50 -1.49 3.36 9.46
N ARG A 51 -0.55 4.12 8.87
CA ARG A 51 0.82 4.18 9.37
C ARG A 51 0.90 4.79 10.78
N TYR A 52 0.15 5.86 11.05
CA TYR A 52 0.07 6.44 12.40
C TYR A 52 -0.57 5.47 13.41
N LEU A 53 -1.58 4.71 12.99
CA LEU A 53 -2.22 3.70 13.83
C LEU A 53 -1.23 2.61 14.26
N ILE A 54 -0.45 2.07 13.31
CA ILE A 54 0.57 1.05 13.58
C ILE A 54 1.68 1.62 14.48
N LEU A 55 2.10 2.87 14.23
CA LEU A 55 3.14 3.53 15.02
C LEU A 55 2.71 3.76 16.47
N MET A 56 1.48 4.21 16.69
CA MET A 56 0.91 4.36 18.04
C MET A 56 0.85 3.03 18.77
N ALA A 57 0.34 1.97 18.13
CA ALA A 57 0.30 0.64 18.72
C ALA A 57 1.70 0.09 19.04
N GLY A 58 2.68 0.36 18.17
CA GLY A 58 4.08 0.04 18.40
C GLY A 58 4.73 0.83 19.54
N ALA A 59 4.31 2.07 19.77
CA ALA A 59 4.83 2.89 20.86
C ALA A 59 4.37 2.41 22.24
N TYR A 60 3.13 1.92 22.36
CA TYR A 60 2.57 1.47 23.65
C TYR A 60 2.91 0.01 23.99
N ILE A 61 2.80 -0.90 23.02
CA ILE A 61 2.86 -2.37 23.26
C ILE A 61 4.11 -2.98 22.58
N GLY A 62 4.90 -2.17 21.87
CA GLY A 62 6.08 -2.65 21.14
C GLY A 62 5.72 -3.48 19.91
N LEU A 63 6.58 -4.45 19.59
CA LEU A 63 6.43 -5.30 18.39
C LEU A 63 5.13 -6.11 18.39
N PHE A 64 4.65 -6.50 19.57
CA PHE A 64 3.39 -7.23 19.72
C PHE A 64 2.17 -6.40 19.27
N GLY A 65 2.17 -5.09 19.57
CA GLY A 65 1.12 -4.18 19.11
C GLY A 65 1.11 -4.01 17.59
N ILE A 66 2.29 -3.94 16.98
CA ILE A 66 2.44 -3.87 15.51
C ILE A 66 1.84 -5.13 14.85
N LEU A 67 2.13 -6.33 15.38
CA LEU A 67 1.61 -7.57 14.83
C LEU A 67 0.08 -7.66 14.91
N ILE A 68 -0.50 -7.37 16.09
CA ILE A 68 -1.96 -7.43 16.27
C ILE A 68 -2.65 -6.42 15.35
N VAL A 69 -2.18 -5.17 15.35
CA VAL A 69 -2.79 -4.12 14.53
C VAL A 69 -2.63 -4.46 13.05
N SER A 70 -1.47 -4.95 12.61
CA SER A 70 -1.30 -5.40 11.22
C SER A 70 -2.26 -6.53 10.84
N MET A 71 -2.54 -7.48 11.75
CA MET A 71 -3.51 -8.55 11.49
C MET A 71 -4.94 -8.03 11.40
N ILE A 72 -5.33 -7.10 12.26
CA ILE A 72 -6.66 -6.45 12.22
C ILE A 72 -6.84 -5.70 10.91
N ILE A 73 -5.82 -4.96 10.47
CA ILE A 73 -5.83 -4.23 9.19
C ILE A 73 -5.99 -5.20 8.02
N LEU A 74 -5.24 -6.30 8.02
CA LEU A 74 -5.35 -7.33 6.97
C LEU A 74 -6.75 -7.93 6.93
N PHE A 75 -7.33 -8.30 8.07
CA PHE A 75 -8.69 -8.83 8.15
C PHE A 75 -9.73 -7.81 7.65
N HIS A 76 -9.57 -6.55 8.03
CA HIS A 76 -10.42 -5.47 7.56
C HIS A 76 -10.35 -5.35 6.03
N LEU A 77 -9.14 -5.30 5.45
CA LEU A 77 -8.95 -5.26 3.99
C LEU A 77 -9.55 -6.46 3.26
N CYS A 78 -9.47 -7.66 3.83
CA CYS A 78 -10.11 -8.86 3.27
C CYS A 78 -11.65 -8.76 3.24
N SER A 79 -12.24 -8.05 4.21
CA SER A 79 -13.68 -7.83 4.25
C SER A 79 -14.15 -6.74 3.29
N LEU A 80 -13.26 -5.84 2.85
CA LEU A 80 -13.61 -4.81 1.87
C LEU A 80 -13.71 -5.42 0.47
N ARG A 81 -14.92 -5.38 -0.10
CA ARG A 81 -15.17 -5.69 -1.51
C ARG A 81 -15.01 -4.40 -2.33
N SER A 82 -14.18 -4.44 -3.39
CA SER A 82 -13.99 -3.32 -4.31
C SER A 82 -14.68 -3.63 -5.63
N PHE A 83 -15.73 -2.89 -5.99
CA PHE A 83 -16.42 -2.97 -7.30
C PHE A 83 -16.46 -4.38 -7.91
N SER A 84 -17.15 -5.31 -7.22
CA SER A 84 -17.37 -6.73 -7.59
C SER A 84 -16.22 -7.74 -7.40
N GLU A 85 -15.00 -7.31 -7.06
CA GLU A 85 -13.88 -8.21 -6.73
C GLU A 85 -13.28 -7.91 -5.34
N PRO A 86 -12.86 -8.91 -4.55
CA PRO A 86 -12.20 -8.66 -3.26
C PRO A 86 -10.99 -7.73 -3.43
N TYR A 87 -10.71 -6.83 -2.47
CA TYR A 87 -9.50 -5.98 -2.51
C TYR A 87 -8.19 -6.81 -2.59
N PHE A 88 -8.29 -8.09 -2.23
CA PHE A 88 -7.26 -9.12 -2.33
C PHE A 88 -7.34 -10.00 -3.59
N ALA A 89 -8.17 -9.71 -4.59
CA ALA A 89 -8.13 -10.43 -5.87
C ALA A 89 -6.80 -10.10 -6.57
N PRO A 90 -5.92 -11.09 -6.84
CA PRO A 90 -6.16 -12.51 -7.14
C PRO A 90 -5.62 -13.53 -6.10
N PHE A 91 -5.43 -13.15 -4.84
CA PHE A 91 -5.20 -14.09 -3.73
C PHE A 91 -6.52 -14.65 -3.15
N ALA A 92 -7.63 -13.93 -3.30
CA ALA A 92 -8.99 -14.40 -3.04
C ALA A 92 -9.93 -13.75 -4.06
N PRO A 93 -10.66 -14.48 -4.94
CA PRO A 93 -10.93 -15.92 -5.00
C PRO A 93 -9.86 -16.71 -5.76
N PHE A 94 -9.47 -17.89 -5.22
CA PHE A 94 -8.60 -18.85 -5.89
C PHE A 94 -9.30 -19.42 -7.16
N ARG A 95 -9.23 -18.69 -8.27
CA ARG A 95 -9.60 -19.18 -9.61
C ARG A 95 -8.31 -19.40 -10.38
N PHE A 96 -7.84 -20.65 -10.47
CA PHE A 96 -6.68 -21.06 -11.28
C PHE A 96 -6.75 -20.60 -12.75
N LYS A 97 -7.95 -20.32 -13.26
CA LYS A 97 -8.16 -19.79 -14.62
C LYS A 97 -7.89 -18.29 -14.75
N SER A 98 -8.03 -17.50 -13.68
CA SER A 98 -7.86 -16.03 -13.72
C SER A 98 -6.41 -15.57 -13.52
N GLN A 99 -5.55 -16.41 -12.94
CA GLN A 99 -4.13 -16.08 -12.76
C GLN A 99 -3.32 -16.20 -14.06
N ARG A 100 -3.76 -17.05 -15.00
CA ARG A 100 -3.11 -17.24 -16.30
C ARG A 100 -3.20 -16.00 -17.19
N ASP A 101 -4.31 -15.27 -17.11
CA ASP A 101 -4.56 -14.07 -17.92
C ASP A 101 -3.84 -12.82 -17.39
N ASN A 102 -3.44 -12.81 -16.10
CA ASN A 102 -2.68 -11.71 -15.48
C ASN A 102 -1.16 -11.89 -15.54
N ILE A 103 -0.66 -13.14 -15.57
CA ILE A 103 0.77 -13.43 -15.70
C ILE A 103 1.22 -13.30 -17.15
N LEU A 104 0.36 -13.68 -18.10
CA LEU A 104 0.60 -13.53 -19.52
C LEU A 104 -0.34 -12.43 -20.04
N VAL A 105 0.12 -11.18 -19.99
CA VAL A 105 -0.54 -10.06 -20.67
C VAL A 105 -0.51 -10.37 -22.18
N LEU A 106 -1.54 -11.06 -22.68
CA LEU A 106 -1.80 -11.07 -24.11
C LEU A 106 -2.26 -9.65 -24.49
N PRO A 107 -1.62 -9.02 -25.47
CA PRO A 107 -2.04 -7.71 -25.95
C PRO A 107 -3.50 -7.77 -26.46
N PRO A 108 -4.28 -6.68 -26.33
CA PRO A 108 -5.64 -6.61 -26.83
C PRO A 108 -5.61 -6.51 -28.35
N GLY A 109 -5.48 -7.66 -29.00
CA GLY A 109 -5.45 -7.83 -30.44
C GLY A 109 -6.33 -9.00 -30.84
N GLY A 110 -7.65 -8.77 -30.79
CA GLY A 110 -8.63 -9.50 -31.58
C GLY A 110 -8.98 -10.92 -31.14
N ILE A 111 -9.78 -11.06 -30.07
CA ILE A 111 -10.98 -11.90 -30.10
C ILE A 111 -12.08 -11.15 -29.36
N SER A 112 -12.95 -10.52 -30.14
CA SER A 112 -14.30 -10.13 -29.71
C SER A 112 -14.98 -11.35 -29.09
N ASN A 113 -15.37 -11.30 -27.82
CA ASN A 113 -16.58 -11.94 -27.32
C ASN A 113 -16.99 -11.35 -25.97
N PRO A 114 -18.30 -11.24 -25.73
CA PRO A 114 -18.91 -9.96 -25.40
C PRO A 114 -19.00 -9.68 -23.91
N VAL A 115 -19.01 -8.39 -23.62
CA VAL A 115 -19.77 -7.76 -22.53
C VAL A 115 -21.18 -8.35 -22.51
N LYS A 116 -21.40 -9.39 -21.70
CA LYS A 116 -22.71 -9.87 -21.25
C LYS A 116 -22.56 -10.30 -19.80
N GLU A 117 -22.66 -9.33 -18.90
CA GLU A 117 -23.40 -9.46 -17.64
C GLU A 117 -23.55 -8.06 -16.98
N GLN A 118 -24.13 -7.12 -17.74
CA GLN A 118 -24.88 -6.01 -17.17
C GLN A 118 -26.28 -6.13 -17.77
N SER A 119 -27.33 -6.04 -16.94
CA SER A 119 -28.75 -5.97 -17.35
C SER A 119 -29.46 -7.30 -17.69
N LYS A 120 -29.83 -8.05 -16.65
CA LYS A 120 -31.06 -8.87 -16.57
C LYS A 120 -31.23 -9.24 -15.08
N GLY A 121 -31.85 -8.41 -14.26
CA GLY A 121 -33.28 -8.13 -14.29
C GLY A 121 -33.86 -8.80 -13.05
N GLU A 122 -33.90 -8.05 -11.95
CA GLU A 122 -34.83 -8.07 -10.80
C GLU A 122 -34.27 -7.16 -9.68
#